data_AF-A0A2A2H9N7-F1
#
_entry.id   AF-A0A2A2H9N7-F1
#
_cell.length_a   1.000
_cell.length_b   1.000
_cell.length_c   1.000
_cell.angle_alpha   90.00
_cell.angle_beta   90.00
_cell.angle_gamma   90.00
#
_symmetry.space_group_name_H-M   'P 1'
#
loop_
_entity.id
_entity.type
_entity.pdbx_description
1 polymer ?
#
loop_
_entity_poly.entity_id
_entity_poly.type
_entity_poly.pdbx_seq_one_letter_code
_entity_poly.pdbx_strand_id
1 'polypeptide(L)'
;MNQKYKILSVILIIAIGLGGYYGYEQYNLSKTQEYLQISLTHKIAASNYSNQASVYENKNDYANAAIMFQKSSDEISKALKSDSDALTHASGVYTEYINSDILVLQTTSKLLDFQIYLNKVKNNDLNQGQEKVDPVDLYPHINQLKEDISVYKNNENKIISANPEKFKFLNSSS
;
A
#
# COMPACT_ATOMS: atom_id res chain seq x y z
N MET A 1 13.47 -17.95 53.72
CA MET A 1 12.86 -18.39 52.43
C MET A 1 13.74 -19.48 51.80
N ASN A 2 13.18 -20.68 51.61
CA ASN A 2 13.92 -21.88 51.16
C ASN A 2 14.51 -21.65 49.75
N GLN A 3 15.75 -22.10 49.52
CA GLN A 3 16.45 -21.94 48.23
C GLN A 3 15.66 -22.53 47.06
N LYS A 4 14.94 -23.63 47.31
CA LYS A 4 14.01 -24.24 46.33
C LYS A 4 12.87 -23.30 45.91
N TYR A 5 12.27 -22.57 46.85
CA TYR A 5 11.19 -21.61 46.55
C TYR A 5 11.72 -20.36 45.82
N LYS A 6 12.97 -19.93 46.07
CA LYS A 6 13.64 -18.88 45.29
C LYS A 6 13.84 -19.29 43.83
N ILE A 7 14.27 -20.52 43.58
CA ILE A 7 14.46 -21.04 42.22
C ILE A 7 13.11 -21.18 41.49
N LEU A 8 12.08 -21.73 42.15
CA LEU A 8 10.73 -21.83 41.59
C LEU A 8 10.11 -20.47 41.24
N SER A 9 10.30 -19.46 42.09
CA SER A 9 9.79 -18.11 41.82
C SER A 9 10.50 -17.44 40.65
N VAL A 10 11.81 -17.63 40.49
CA VAL A 10 12.56 -17.14 39.32
C VAL A 10 12.09 -17.82 38.03
N ILE A 11 11.90 -19.15 38.05
CA ILE A 11 11.40 -19.90 36.88
C ILE A 11 10.00 -19.42 36.48
N LEU A 12 9.12 -19.17 37.45
CA LEU A 12 7.76 -18.68 37.20
C LEU A 12 7.77 -17.28 36.55
N ILE A 13 8.63 -16.37 37.04
CA ILE A 13 8.77 -15.02 36.48
C ILE A 13 9.29 -15.10 35.03
N ILE A 14 10.27 -15.96 34.76
CA ILE A 14 10.80 -16.18 33.41
C ILE A 14 9.71 -16.73 32.49
N ALA A 15 8.93 -17.71 32.95
CA ALA A 15 7.85 -18.31 32.16
C ALA A 15 6.74 -17.29 31.81
N ILE A 16 6.35 -16.44 32.77
CA ILE A 16 5.37 -15.36 32.54
C ILE A 16 5.94 -14.33 31.55
N GLY A 17 7.20 -13.94 31.70
CA GLY A 17 7.87 -13.01 30.79
C GLY A 17 7.92 -13.53 29.35
N LEU A 18 8.31 -14.80 29.16
CA LEU A 18 8.36 -15.44 27.84
C LEU A 18 6.96 -15.59 27.22
N GLY A 19 5.96 -15.98 28.02
CA GLY A 19 4.58 -16.10 27.57
C GLY A 19 4.00 -14.75 27.14
N GLY A 20 4.23 -13.69 27.92
CA GLY A 20 3.81 -12.33 27.57
C GLY A 20 4.48 -11.80 26.31
N TYR A 21 5.79 -12.03 26.17
CA TYR A 21 6.55 -11.67 24.97
C TYR A 21 6.01 -12.38 23.71
N TYR A 22 5.82 -13.69 23.78
CA TYR A 22 5.28 -14.46 22.65
C TYR A 22 3.87 -14.00 22.27
N GLY A 23 3.00 -13.76 23.26
CA GLY A 23 1.66 -13.22 23.01
C GLY A 23 1.68 -11.85 22.32
N TYR A 24 2.58 -10.97 22.72
CA TYR A 24 2.75 -9.65 22.12
C TYR A 24 3.21 -9.73 20.65
N GLU A 25 4.20 -10.57 20.35
CA GLU A 25 4.68 -10.80 18.98
C GLU A 25 3.57 -11.35 18.08
N GLN A 26 2.81 -12.34 18.55
CA GLN A 26 1.68 -12.91 17.79
C GLN A 26 0.57 -11.88 17.54
N TYR A 27 0.29 -11.02 18.52
CA TYR A 27 -0.67 -9.93 18.37
C TYR A 27 -0.24 -8.93 17.28
N ASN A 28 1.01 -8.46 17.33
CA ASN A 28 1.55 -7.51 16.36
C ASN A 28 1.61 -8.12 14.95
N LEU A 29 1.99 -9.39 14.84
CA LEU A 29 1.98 -10.12 13.57
C LEU A 29 0.57 -10.18 12.98
N SER A 30 -0.43 -10.58 13.79
CA SER A 30 -1.82 -10.64 13.36
C SER A 30 -2.33 -9.27 12.91
N LYS A 31 -2.01 -8.20 13.65
CA LYS A 31 -2.43 -6.84 13.29
C LYS A 31 -1.78 -6.36 12.01
N THR A 32 -0.49 -6.61 11.84
CA THR A 32 0.23 -6.30 10.60
C THR A 32 -0.45 -6.96 9.39
N GLN A 33 -0.78 -8.25 9.49
CA GLN A 33 -1.42 -9.00 8.40
C GLN A 33 -2.86 -8.52 8.13
N GLU A 34 -3.64 -8.21 9.17
CA GLU A 34 -4.99 -7.65 9.05
C GLU A 34 -4.98 -6.34 8.25
N TYR A 35 -4.11 -5.40 8.62
CA TYR A 35 -4.01 -4.12 7.91
C TYR A 35 -3.52 -4.29 6.46
N LEU A 36 -2.57 -5.19 6.21
CA LEU A 36 -2.11 -5.49 4.85
C LEU A 36 -3.20 -6.10 3.96
N GLN A 37 -4.13 -6.90 4.51
CA GLN A 37 -5.30 -7.38 3.77
C GLN A 37 -6.28 -6.27 3.41
N ILE A 38 -6.50 -5.34 4.34
CA ILE A 38 -7.35 -4.17 4.10
C ILE A 38 -6.70 -3.30 3.00
N SER A 39 -5.40 -3.06 3.08
CA SER A 39 -4.62 -2.37 2.04
C SER A 39 -4.74 -3.06 0.69
N LEU A 40 -4.60 -4.39 0.64
CA LEU A 40 -4.76 -5.17 -0.59
C LEU A 40 -6.16 -5.02 -1.21
N THR A 41 -7.21 -5.03 -0.39
CA THR A 41 -8.59 -4.82 -0.86
C THR A 41 -8.74 -3.46 -1.53
N HIS A 42 -8.21 -2.41 -0.92
CA HIS A 42 -8.20 -1.06 -1.49
C HIS A 42 -7.36 -0.98 -2.77
N LYS A 43 -6.18 -1.63 -2.83
CA LYS A 43 -5.36 -1.72 -4.05
C LYS A 43 -6.08 -2.40 -5.22
N ILE A 44 -6.82 -3.47 -4.95
CA ILE A 44 -7.63 -4.16 -5.97
C ILE A 44 -8.74 -3.24 -6.48
N ALA A 45 -9.46 -2.56 -5.58
CA ALA A 45 -10.49 -1.59 -5.95
C ALA A 45 -9.91 -0.43 -6.78
N ALA A 46 -8.76 0.11 -6.36
CA ALA A 46 -8.04 1.16 -7.08
C ALA A 46 -7.69 0.71 -8.51
N SER A 47 -7.14 -0.49 -8.67
CA SER A 47 -6.83 -1.08 -9.98
C SER A 47 -8.08 -1.20 -10.86
N ASN A 48 -9.19 -1.67 -10.30
CA ASN A 48 -10.46 -1.78 -11.02
C ASN A 48 -10.98 -0.42 -11.51
N TYR A 49 -10.85 0.64 -10.71
CA TYR A 49 -11.21 1.99 -11.15
C TYR A 49 -10.25 2.55 -12.21
N SER A 50 -8.94 2.35 -12.06
CA SER A 50 -7.95 2.74 -13.09
C SER A 50 -8.19 2.04 -14.44
N ASN A 51 -8.56 0.76 -14.41
CA ASN A 51 -8.92 0.01 -15.61
C ASN A 51 -10.19 0.59 -16.26
N GLN A 52 -11.21 0.93 -15.47
CA GLN A 52 -12.42 1.61 -15.98
C GLN A 52 -12.08 2.98 -16.57
N ALA A 53 -11.21 3.76 -15.92
CA ALA A 53 -10.76 5.05 -16.43
C ALA A 53 -10.12 4.90 -17.82
N SER A 54 -9.25 3.89 -17.99
CA SER A 54 -8.62 3.58 -19.28
C SER A 54 -9.64 3.23 -20.36
N VAL A 55 -10.72 2.51 -20.01
CA VAL A 55 -11.83 2.22 -20.94
C VAL A 55 -12.55 3.49 -21.37
N TYR A 56 -12.76 4.45 -20.46
CA TYR A 56 -13.35 5.75 -20.79
C TYR A 56 -12.41 6.61 -21.66
N GLU A 57 -11.11 6.64 -21.35
CA GLU A 57 -10.11 7.34 -22.19
C GLU A 57 -10.12 6.82 -23.62
N ASN A 58 -10.17 5.50 -23.81
CA ASN A 58 -10.24 4.87 -25.14
C ASN A 58 -11.51 5.23 -25.91
N LYS A 59 -12.57 5.65 -25.22
CA LYS A 59 -13.82 6.15 -25.80
C LYS A 59 -13.84 7.68 -25.95
N ASN A 60 -12.74 8.36 -25.61
CA ASN A 60 -12.63 9.82 -25.52
C ASN A 60 -13.60 10.46 -24.51
N ASP A 61 -14.09 9.69 -23.55
CA ASP A 61 -14.94 10.16 -22.46
C ASP A 61 -14.06 10.58 -21.26
N TYR A 62 -13.35 11.69 -21.45
CA TYR A 62 -12.33 12.14 -20.50
C TYR A 62 -12.93 12.61 -19.18
N ALA A 63 -14.19 13.08 -19.18
CA ALA A 63 -14.93 13.42 -17.97
C ALA A 63 -15.08 12.21 -17.04
N ASN A 64 -15.63 11.10 -17.55
CA ASN A 64 -15.79 9.90 -16.75
C ASN A 64 -14.46 9.22 -16.43
N ALA A 65 -13.46 9.31 -17.32
CA ALA A 65 -12.11 8.85 -17.02
C ALA A 65 -11.50 9.57 -15.80
N ALA A 66 -11.61 10.90 -15.74
CA ALA A 66 -11.13 11.68 -14.59
C ALA A 66 -11.84 11.27 -13.28
N ILE A 67 -13.15 11.04 -13.32
CA ILE A 67 -13.92 10.56 -12.15
C ILE A 67 -13.42 9.19 -11.70
N MET A 68 -13.17 8.25 -12.62
CA MET A 68 -12.65 6.93 -12.27
C MET A 68 -11.23 6.99 -11.71
N PHE A 69 -10.35 7.81 -12.28
CA PHE A 69 -9.01 8.03 -11.70
C PHE A 69 -9.07 8.66 -10.31
N GLN A 70 -10.01 9.58 -10.06
CA GLN A 70 -10.23 10.12 -8.71
C GLN A 70 -10.63 9.03 -7.73
N LYS A 71 -11.58 8.15 -8.09
CA LYS A 71 -11.96 7.01 -7.24
C LYS A 71 -10.78 6.07 -6.99
N SER A 72 -9.93 5.87 -8.00
CA SER A 72 -8.69 5.11 -7.84
C SER A 72 -7.76 5.76 -6.81
N SER A 73 -7.58 7.08 -6.88
CA SER A 73 -6.75 7.85 -5.95
C SER A 73 -7.28 7.82 -4.51
N ASP A 74 -8.60 7.88 -4.34
CA ASP A 74 -9.24 7.76 -3.04
C ASP A 74 -9.00 6.38 -2.41
N GLU A 75 -9.04 5.30 -3.21
CA GLU A 75 -8.72 3.95 -2.74
C GLU A 75 -7.22 3.78 -2.43
N ILE A 76 -6.32 4.36 -3.24
CA ILE A 76 -4.87 4.40 -2.93
C ILE A 76 -4.61 5.12 -1.60
N SER A 77 -5.33 6.20 -1.32
CA SER A 77 -5.21 6.94 -0.05
C SER A 77 -5.65 6.08 1.15
N LYS A 78 -6.69 5.25 0.99
CA LYS A 78 -7.11 4.29 2.02
C LYS A 78 -6.08 3.19 2.21
N ALA A 79 -5.52 2.65 1.13
CA ALA A 79 -4.44 1.66 1.19
C ALA A 79 -3.21 2.21 1.94
N LEU A 80 -2.80 3.46 1.65
CA LEU A 80 -1.71 4.13 2.35
C LEU A 80 -1.94 4.24 3.85
N LYS A 81 -3.18 4.58 4.24
CA LYS A 81 -3.55 4.62 5.66
C LYS A 81 -3.42 3.24 6.29
N SER A 82 -3.93 2.20 5.64
CA SER A 82 -3.80 0.82 6.14
C SER A 82 -2.35 0.37 6.27
N ASP A 83 -1.50 0.67 5.29
CA ASP A 83 -0.07 0.34 5.36
C ASP A 83 0.64 1.13 6.47
N SER A 84 0.26 2.39 6.67
CA SER A 84 0.77 3.20 7.78
C SER A 84 0.35 2.62 9.14
N ASP A 85 -0.89 2.17 9.27
CA ASP A 85 -1.39 1.49 10.47
C ASP A 85 -0.65 0.14 10.68
N ALA A 86 -0.41 -0.63 9.60
CA ALA A 86 0.37 -1.86 9.64
C ALA A 86 1.81 -1.64 10.14
N LEU A 87 2.45 -0.56 9.68
CA LEU A 87 3.83 -0.23 10.02
C LEU A 87 4.04 -0.05 11.53
N THR A 88 3.01 0.38 12.27
CA THR A 88 3.10 0.56 13.74
C THR A 88 3.24 -0.76 14.50
N HIS A 89 2.85 -1.88 13.89
CA HIS A 89 2.94 -3.23 14.46
C HIS A 89 4.02 -4.08 13.79
N ALA A 90 4.46 -3.69 12.60
CA ALA A 90 5.33 -4.50 11.77
C ALA A 90 6.76 -4.59 12.33
N SER A 91 7.37 -5.75 12.14
CA SER A 91 8.78 -5.98 12.43
C SER A 91 9.45 -6.81 11.33
N GLY A 92 10.78 -6.66 11.23
CA GLY A 92 11.62 -7.38 10.27
C GLY A 92 11.15 -7.22 8.83
N VAL A 93 11.00 -8.34 8.13
CA VAL A 93 10.62 -8.38 6.71
C VAL A 93 9.27 -7.72 6.40
N TYR A 94 8.34 -7.65 7.35
CA TYR A 94 7.08 -6.91 7.13
C TYR A 94 7.33 -5.41 7.02
N THR A 95 8.23 -4.86 7.83
CA THR A 95 8.64 -3.45 7.75
C THR A 95 9.28 -3.14 6.40
N GLU A 96 10.15 -4.03 5.90
CA GLU A 96 10.78 -3.89 4.58
C GLU A 96 9.73 -3.90 3.45
N TYR A 97 8.79 -4.84 3.50
CA TYR A 97 7.69 -4.92 2.53
C TYR A 97 6.80 -3.67 2.57
N ILE A 98 6.32 -3.27 3.76
CA ILE A 98 5.42 -2.12 3.93
C ILE A 98 6.08 -0.82 3.45
N ASN A 99 7.36 -0.61 3.75
CA ASN A 99 8.06 0.58 3.27
C ASN A 99 8.13 0.63 1.74
N SER A 100 8.31 -0.52 1.08
CA SER A 100 8.26 -0.61 -0.39
C SER A 100 6.85 -0.35 -0.93
N ASP A 101 5.83 -0.92 -0.29
CA ASP A 101 4.41 -0.77 -0.66
C ASP A 101 3.95 0.69 -0.55
N ILE A 102 4.35 1.38 0.52
CA ILE A 102 4.12 2.82 0.69
C ILE A 102 4.75 3.62 -0.47
N LEU A 103 5.95 3.28 -0.92
CA LEU A 103 6.58 3.94 -2.07
C LEU A 103 5.80 3.68 -3.37
N VAL A 104 5.32 2.46 -3.61
CA VAL A 104 4.43 2.15 -4.74
C VAL A 104 3.18 3.00 -4.68
N LEU A 105 2.52 3.05 -3.54
CA LEU A 105 1.25 3.75 -3.38
C LEU A 105 1.39 5.28 -3.51
N GLN A 106 2.42 5.88 -2.89
CA GLN A 106 2.70 7.31 -3.03
C GLN A 106 3.02 7.70 -4.47
N THR A 107 3.81 6.87 -5.16
CA THR A 107 4.19 7.11 -6.56
C THR A 107 2.98 6.92 -7.49
N THR A 108 2.13 5.93 -7.19
CA THR A 108 0.87 5.70 -7.91
C THR A 108 -0.10 6.86 -7.71
N SER A 109 -0.23 7.40 -6.51
CA SER A 109 -1.06 8.59 -6.23
C SER A 109 -0.60 9.79 -7.07
N LYS A 110 0.71 10.08 -7.14
CA LYS A 110 1.24 11.14 -8.02
C LYS A 110 0.95 10.87 -9.50
N LEU A 111 1.06 9.62 -9.95
CA LEU A 111 0.74 9.25 -11.33
C LEU A 111 -0.75 9.50 -11.64
N LEU A 112 -1.64 9.12 -10.71
CA LEU A 112 -3.07 9.36 -10.84
C LEU A 112 -3.40 10.86 -10.90
N ASP A 113 -2.70 11.71 -10.13
CA ASP A 113 -2.89 13.17 -10.21
C ASP A 113 -2.59 13.71 -11.61
N PHE A 114 -1.51 13.24 -12.25
CA PHE A 114 -1.21 13.58 -13.64
C PHE A 114 -2.28 13.05 -14.61
N GLN A 115 -2.77 11.83 -14.41
CA GLN A 115 -3.81 11.26 -15.26
C GLN A 115 -5.13 12.03 -15.14
N ILE A 116 -5.54 12.42 -13.93
CA ILE A 116 -6.71 13.25 -13.69
C ILE A 116 -6.55 14.61 -14.38
N TYR A 117 -5.39 15.25 -14.21
CA TYR A 117 -5.09 16.54 -14.83
C TYR A 117 -5.19 16.46 -16.36
N LEU A 118 -4.53 15.47 -16.98
CA LEU A 118 -4.54 15.29 -18.43
C LEU A 118 -5.96 15.07 -18.98
N ASN A 119 -6.80 14.33 -18.27
CA ASN A 119 -8.19 14.12 -18.66
C ASN A 119 -9.01 15.41 -18.56
N LYS A 120 -8.81 16.21 -17.51
CA LYS A 120 -9.44 17.55 -17.40
C LYS A 120 -9.01 18.49 -18.53
N VAL A 121 -7.72 18.48 -18.90
CA VAL A 121 -7.21 19.26 -20.04
C VAL A 121 -7.91 18.85 -21.34
N LYS A 122 -8.00 17.54 -21.61
CA LYS A 122 -8.65 17.01 -22.82
C LYS A 122 -10.16 17.28 -22.84
N ASN A 123 -10.80 17.33 -21.67
CA ASN A 123 -12.22 17.63 -21.53
C ASN A 123 -12.55 19.13 -21.49
N ASN A 124 -11.55 20.02 -21.53
CA ASN A 124 -11.70 21.46 -21.26
C ASN A 124 -12.38 21.77 -19.91
N ASP A 125 -12.09 20.98 -18.88
CA ASP A 125 -12.69 21.04 -17.53
C ASP A 125 -11.66 21.39 -16.44
N LEU A 126 -10.76 22.33 -16.76
CA LEU A 126 -9.83 22.86 -15.77
C LEU A 126 -10.55 23.85 -14.84
N ASN A 127 -10.23 23.81 -13.54
CA ASN A 127 -10.74 24.79 -12.59
C ASN A 127 -10.20 26.19 -12.93
N GLN A 128 -10.96 27.24 -12.60
CA GLN A 128 -10.49 28.63 -12.75
C GLN A 128 -9.15 28.83 -12.02
N GLY A 129 -8.15 29.33 -12.74
CA GLY A 129 -6.81 29.57 -12.22
C GLY A 129 -5.82 28.40 -12.36
N GLN A 130 -6.25 27.22 -12.85
CA GLN A 130 -5.31 26.17 -13.22
C GLN A 130 -4.65 26.48 -14.57
N GLU A 131 -3.32 26.54 -14.58
CA GLU A 131 -2.55 26.73 -15.81
C GLU A 131 -2.69 25.49 -16.71
N LYS A 132 -2.91 25.73 -18.01
CA LYS A 132 -2.90 24.69 -19.02
C LYS A 132 -1.46 24.46 -19.47
N VAL A 133 -0.87 23.39 -18.95
CA VAL A 133 0.43 22.87 -19.34
C VAL A 133 0.25 22.00 -20.58
N ASP A 134 1.19 22.03 -21.51
CA ASP A 134 1.20 21.10 -22.64
C ASP A 134 1.39 19.67 -22.10
N PRO A 135 0.48 18.71 -22.41
CA PRO A 135 0.64 17.31 -22.03
C PRO A 135 2.02 16.71 -22.33
N VAL A 136 2.69 17.18 -23.39
CA VAL A 136 4.02 16.70 -23.78
C VAL A 136 5.07 16.96 -22.70
N ASP A 137 4.97 18.08 -21.98
CA ASP A 137 5.92 18.45 -20.92
C ASP A 137 5.79 17.56 -19.67
N LEU A 138 4.65 16.89 -19.51
CA LEU A 138 4.37 15.99 -18.40
C LEU A 138 4.85 14.55 -18.66
N TYR A 139 5.06 14.16 -19.92
CA TYR A 139 5.43 12.79 -20.27
C TYR A 139 6.75 12.29 -19.64
N PRO A 140 7.83 13.08 -19.55
CA PRO A 140 9.05 12.65 -18.87
C PRO A 140 8.78 12.27 -17.40
N HIS A 141 7.99 13.09 -16.70
CA HIS A 141 7.63 12.86 -15.30
C HIS A 141 6.74 11.61 -15.14
N ILE A 142 5.74 11.46 -16.00
CA ILE A 142 4.85 10.29 -16.00
C ILE A 142 5.63 9.00 -16.26
N ASN A 143 6.57 9.02 -17.20
CA ASN A 143 7.39 7.85 -17.52
C ASN A 143 8.31 7.49 -16.36
N GLN A 144 8.96 8.48 -15.72
CA GLN A 144 9.75 8.25 -14.52
C GLN A 144 8.92 7.61 -13.40
N LEU A 145 7.71 8.14 -13.13
CA LEU A 145 6.82 7.56 -12.11
C LEU A 145 6.47 6.10 -12.42
N LYS A 146 6.24 5.75 -13.68
CA LYS A 146 5.95 4.37 -14.09
C LYS A 146 7.16 3.46 -13.88
N GLU A 147 8.36 3.93 -14.20
CA GLU A 147 9.61 3.21 -13.96
C GLU A 147 9.82 2.98 -12.46
N ASP A 148 9.67 4.01 -11.64
CA ASP A 148 9.78 3.95 -10.19
C ASP A 148 8.80 2.93 -9.60
N ILE A 149 7.52 2.97 -10.01
CA ILE A 149 6.50 1.99 -9.60
C ILE A 149 6.94 0.57 -9.97
N SER A 150 7.50 0.37 -11.18
CA SER A 150 7.98 -0.95 -11.60
C SER A 150 9.14 -1.43 -10.72
N VAL A 151 10.09 -0.56 -10.41
CA VAL A 151 11.24 -0.86 -9.53
C VAL A 151 10.76 -1.26 -8.14
N TYR A 152 9.86 -0.48 -7.53
CA TYR A 152 9.36 -0.77 -6.18
C TYR A 152 8.53 -2.06 -6.13
N LYS A 153 7.66 -2.31 -7.11
CA LYS A 153 6.93 -3.60 -7.23
C LYS A 153 7.87 -4.79 -7.39
N ASN A 154 8.96 -4.62 -8.15
CA ASN A 154 9.96 -5.68 -8.27
C ASN A 154 10.66 -5.97 -6.93
N ASN A 155 10.85 -4.96 -6.09
CA ASN A 155 11.40 -5.15 -4.75
C ASN A 155 10.41 -5.86 -3.83
N GLU A 156 9.12 -5.49 -3.84
CA GLU A 156 8.06 -6.24 -3.11
C GLU A 156 8.03 -7.72 -3.51
N ASN A 157 8.04 -7.99 -4.82
CA ASN A 157 8.01 -9.36 -5.34
C ASN A 157 9.24 -10.16 -4.88
N LYS A 158 10.43 -9.54 -4.81
CA LYS A 158 11.64 -10.17 -4.25
C LYS A 158 11.47 -10.48 -2.77
N ILE A 159 10.92 -9.56 -1.99
CA ILE A 159 10.67 -9.75 -0.56
C ILE A 159 9.69 -10.91 -0.32
N ILE A 160 8.57 -10.92 -1.06
CA ILE A 160 7.53 -11.96 -0.99
C ILE A 160 8.09 -13.32 -1.39
N SER A 161 8.78 -13.39 -2.54
CA SER A 161 9.33 -14.65 -3.07
C SER A 161 10.43 -15.25 -2.18
N ALA A 162 11.19 -14.42 -1.47
CA ALA A 162 12.17 -14.88 -0.48
C ALA A 162 11.52 -15.34 0.84
N ASN A 163 10.26 -14.96 1.11
CA ASN A 163 9.56 -15.22 2.38
C ASN A 163 8.12 -15.75 2.17
N PRO A 164 7.88 -16.79 1.34
CA PRO A 164 6.55 -17.16 0.88
C PRO A 164 5.58 -17.51 2.03
N GLU A 165 6.05 -18.22 3.06
CA GLU A 165 5.22 -18.58 4.22
C GLU A 165 4.73 -17.38 5.03
N LYS A 166 5.52 -16.30 5.08
CA LYS A 166 5.15 -15.06 5.78
C LYS A 166 4.11 -14.25 5.02
N PHE A 167 4.05 -14.38 3.69
CA PHE A 167 3.18 -13.61 2.82
C PHE A 167 2.02 -14.40 2.21
N LYS A 168 1.88 -15.69 2.52
CA LYS A 168 0.79 -16.53 1.98
C LYS A 168 -0.62 -15.98 2.24
N PHE A 169 -0.80 -15.19 3.30
CA PHE A 169 -2.07 -14.54 3.59
C PHE A 169 -2.49 -13.59 2.46
N LEU A 170 -1.57 -12.92 1.77
CA LEU A 170 -1.91 -12.03 0.64
C LEU A 170 -2.61 -12.77 -0.52
N ASN A 171 -2.52 -14.10 -0.58
CA ASN A 171 -3.17 -14.93 -1.62
C ASN A 171 -4.47 -15.60 -1.15
N SER A 172 -4.87 -15.46 0.12
CA SER A 172 -5.98 -16.24 0.69
C SER A 172 -7.38 -15.61 0.49
N SER A 173 -7.49 -14.58 -0.35
CA SER A 173 -8.73 -13.81 -0.59
C SER A 173 -9.30 -14.04 -2.00
N SER A 174 -9.30 -15.31 -2.46
CA SER A 174 -9.99 -15.77 -3.67
C SER A 174 -11.32 -16.44 -3.32
#